data_AF-A0A7C6C2G9-F1
#
_entry.id   AF-A0A7C6C2G9-F1
#
_cell.length_a   1.000
_cell.length_b   1.000
_cell.length_c   1.000
_cell.angle_alpha   90.00
_cell.angle_beta   90.00
_cell.angle_gamma   90.00
#
_symmetry.space_group_name_H-M   'P 1'
#
loop_
_entity.id
_entity.type
_entity.pdbx_description
1 polymer ?
#
loop_
_entity_poly.entity_id
_entity_poly.type
_entity_poly.pdbx_seq_one_letter_code
_entity_poly.pdbx_strand_id
1 'polypeptide(L)'
;MKKLITFLIVLTCILSFSITVLATDSEGNSEFVVLESSLNHDTYENIVALYEHWETNGYPDYVGFVYSTDGSTNNLTVLLVADDGTAEDQIRSMLISDSGLSFGSAKYSYNELMAISKEISSEYLENNKLFYGLGVGWGGVGDGEPGFGDSGREARVVVEVDSSIFAEYTKLFKELYGDKVVVFDSEAFVDESDIAEAKNTSLLWLLIPVMLLVGVGIIFAIRTKLVPALQTATGSVVTKTAPISRKQTIEAVKNSEVSPRAEVFDSILSKIEKEDIE
;
A
#
# COMPACT_ATOMS: atom_id res chain seq x y z
N MET A 1 -3.08 17.18 11.58
CA MET A 1 -2.59 15.79 11.77
C MET A 1 -3.70 14.74 11.97
N LYS A 2 -4.92 15.06 12.43
CA LYS A 2 -6.04 14.10 12.43
C LYS A 2 -6.83 14.01 11.11
N LYS A 3 -6.65 14.95 10.19
CA LYS A 3 -7.29 14.96 8.85
C LYS A 3 -6.52 14.19 7.77
N LEU A 4 -5.32 13.70 8.10
CA LEU A 4 -4.37 13.10 7.14
C LEU A 4 -4.48 11.56 7.07
N ILE A 5 -5.18 10.94 8.02
CA ILE A 5 -5.35 9.48 8.05
C ILE A 5 -6.67 9.04 7.39
N THR A 6 -7.68 9.92 7.33
CA THR A 6 -8.98 9.61 6.71
C THR A 6 -8.91 9.61 5.17
N PHE A 7 -7.97 10.36 4.57
CA PHE A 7 -7.81 10.42 3.11
C PHE A 7 -7.24 9.12 2.50
N LEU A 8 -6.60 8.26 3.31
CA LEU A 8 -5.94 7.06 2.80
C LEU A 8 -6.89 5.87 2.59
N ILE A 9 -8.11 5.91 3.15
CA ILE A 9 -9.08 4.81 3.07
C ILE A 9 -10.06 4.98 1.89
N VAL A 10 -10.26 6.20 1.41
CA VAL A 10 -11.17 6.47 0.27
C VAL A 10 -10.47 6.31 -1.09
N LEU A 11 -9.14 6.44 -1.13
CA LEU A 11 -8.36 6.38 -2.38
C LEU A 11 -7.93 4.96 -2.80
N THR A 12 -8.22 3.91 -2.01
CA THR A 12 -7.82 2.54 -2.34
C THR A 12 -8.77 1.80 -3.29
N CYS A 13 -9.86 2.43 -3.73
CA CYS A 13 -10.82 1.83 -4.68
C CYS A 13 -10.63 2.27 -6.15
N ILE A 14 -9.63 3.10 -6.48
CA ILE A 14 -9.42 3.62 -7.86
C ILE A 14 -8.04 3.25 -8.43
N LEU A 15 -7.48 2.11 -8.04
CA LEU A 15 -6.21 1.63 -8.61
C LEU A 15 -6.30 0.15 -8.95
N SER A 16 -6.94 -0.14 -10.09
CA SER A 16 -6.96 -1.46 -10.70
C SER A 16 -6.72 -1.39 -12.22
N PHE A 17 -5.43 -1.52 -12.57
CA PHE A 17 -4.87 -2.18 -13.76
C PHE A 17 -5.34 -1.80 -15.17
N SER A 18 -4.45 -1.10 -15.89
CA SER A 18 -4.32 -1.21 -17.34
C SER A 18 -3.98 -2.66 -17.73
N ILE A 19 -4.86 -3.32 -18.49
CA ILE A 19 -4.52 -4.55 -19.19
C ILE A 19 -4.39 -4.24 -20.68
N THR A 20 -3.17 -4.36 -21.18
CA THR A 20 -2.87 -4.44 -22.61
C THR A 20 -3.43 -5.76 -23.14
N VAL A 21 -4.48 -5.70 -23.96
CA VAL A 21 -4.99 -6.87 -24.69
C VAL A 21 -3.98 -7.22 -25.79
N LEU A 22 -3.28 -8.34 -25.64
CA LEU A 22 -2.61 -9.00 -26.76
C LEU A 22 -3.69 -9.71 -27.60
N ALA A 23 -3.89 -9.22 -28.83
CA ALA A 23 -4.66 -9.93 -29.83
C ALA A 23 -3.97 -11.27 -30.15
N THR A 24 -4.71 -12.37 -30.05
CA THR A 24 -4.38 -13.63 -30.73
C THR A 24 -5.60 -14.02 -31.55
N ASP A 25 -5.49 -13.84 -32.86
CA ASP A 25 -6.36 -14.49 -33.85
C ASP A 25 -6.13 -16.00 -33.79
N SER A 26 -7.22 -16.77 -33.74
CA SER A 26 -7.28 -18.05 -34.45
C SER A 26 -8.73 -18.47 -34.65
N GLU A 27 -9.13 -18.48 -35.91
CA GLU A 27 -10.38 -19.01 -36.45
C GLU A 27 -10.66 -20.45 -36.00
N GLY A 28 -11.94 -20.77 -35.77
CA GLY A 28 -12.39 -22.11 -35.44
C GLY A 28 -13.91 -22.25 -35.49
N ASN A 29 -14.44 -22.45 -36.69
CA ASN A 29 -15.83 -22.77 -37.00
C ASN A 29 -16.38 -23.91 -36.12
N SER A 30 -17.44 -23.68 -35.34
CA SER A 30 -18.27 -24.76 -34.77
C SER A 30 -19.70 -24.29 -34.46
N GLU A 31 -20.57 -24.64 -35.39
CA GLU A 31 -21.91 -25.22 -35.18
C GLU A 31 -22.73 -24.75 -33.96
N PHE A 32 -23.74 -23.93 -34.29
CA PHE A 32 -24.88 -23.59 -33.43
C PHE A 32 -25.62 -24.86 -32.97
N VAL A 33 -25.39 -25.23 -31.71
CA VAL A 33 -26.25 -26.14 -30.97
C VAL A 33 -26.86 -25.34 -29.82
N VAL A 34 -28.16 -25.06 -29.93
CA VAL A 34 -29.01 -24.65 -28.81
C VAL A 34 -29.02 -25.83 -27.84
N LEU A 35 -28.13 -25.81 -26.85
CA LEU A 35 -28.21 -26.67 -25.69
C LEU A 35 -28.62 -25.78 -24.53
N GLU A 36 -29.80 -26.08 -23.97
CA GLU A 36 -30.33 -25.54 -22.74
C GLU A 36 -29.21 -25.44 -21.69
N SER A 37 -28.94 -24.22 -21.21
CA SER A 37 -27.88 -23.97 -20.23
C SER A 37 -28.25 -24.67 -18.92
N SER A 38 -27.68 -25.84 -18.69
CA SER A 38 -27.58 -26.39 -17.35
C SER A 38 -26.83 -25.37 -16.50
N LEU A 39 -27.53 -24.80 -15.51
CA LEU A 39 -27.00 -23.99 -14.42
C LEU A 39 -25.68 -24.60 -13.91
N ASN A 40 -24.56 -24.08 -14.37
CA ASN A 40 -23.29 -24.26 -13.70
C ASN A 40 -23.29 -23.18 -12.61
N HIS A 41 -23.93 -23.50 -11.49
CA HIS A 41 -24.15 -22.56 -10.40
C HIS A 41 -22.85 -22.45 -9.60
N ASP A 42 -21.97 -21.57 -10.05
CA ASP A 42 -20.80 -21.18 -9.26
C ASP A 42 -21.33 -20.72 -7.89
N THR A 43 -21.01 -21.50 -6.85
CA THR A 43 -21.46 -21.24 -5.49
C THR A 43 -20.33 -20.55 -4.74
N TYR A 44 -20.63 -19.40 -4.14
CA TYR A 44 -19.67 -18.54 -3.45
C TYR A 44 -19.80 -18.67 -1.94
N GLU A 45 -18.69 -18.53 -1.21
CA GLU A 45 -18.68 -18.70 0.24
C GLU A 45 -19.59 -17.70 0.97
N ASN A 46 -19.61 -16.45 0.51
CA ASN A 46 -20.44 -15.37 1.03
C ASN A 46 -20.54 -14.23 0.00
N ILE A 47 -21.28 -13.17 0.34
CA ILE A 47 -21.50 -12.01 -0.54
C ILE A 47 -20.19 -11.30 -0.95
N VAL A 48 -19.14 -11.34 -0.13
CA VAL A 48 -17.85 -10.71 -0.46
C VAL A 48 -17.19 -11.41 -1.63
N ALA A 49 -17.16 -12.75 -1.61
CA ALA A 49 -16.60 -13.54 -2.71
C ALA A 49 -17.38 -13.35 -4.02
N LEU A 50 -18.72 -13.24 -3.94
CA LEU A 50 -19.56 -12.94 -5.10
C LEU A 50 -19.31 -11.50 -5.62
N TYR A 51 -19.17 -10.53 -4.73
CA TYR A 51 -18.84 -9.15 -5.08
C TYR A 51 -17.46 -9.04 -5.76
N GLU A 52 -16.43 -9.71 -5.24
CA GLU A 52 -15.09 -9.76 -5.86
C GLU A 52 -15.13 -10.39 -7.27
N HIS A 53 -15.98 -11.40 -7.45
CA HIS A 53 -16.21 -11.99 -8.75
C HIS A 53 -16.84 -10.99 -9.73
N TRP A 54 -17.87 -10.24 -9.30
CA TRP A 54 -18.49 -9.21 -10.14
C TRP A 54 -17.54 -8.05 -10.46
N GLU A 55 -16.72 -7.61 -9.51
CA GLU A 55 -15.70 -6.59 -9.76
C GLU A 55 -14.70 -7.02 -10.84
N THR A 56 -14.43 -8.32 -10.94
CA THR A 56 -13.49 -8.87 -11.93
C THR A 56 -14.14 -9.20 -13.27
N ASN A 57 -15.37 -9.72 -13.26
CA ASN A 57 -16.03 -10.32 -14.43
C ASN A 57 -17.20 -9.49 -14.97
N GLY A 58 -17.57 -8.41 -14.28
CA GLY A 58 -18.75 -7.61 -14.57
C GLY A 58 -19.94 -7.98 -13.70
N TYR A 59 -20.83 -7.00 -13.53
CA TYR A 59 -22.05 -7.14 -12.74
C TYR A 59 -23.18 -7.70 -13.61
N PRO A 60 -24.15 -8.42 -13.01
CA PRO A 60 -25.43 -8.68 -13.66
C PRO A 60 -26.21 -7.37 -13.88
N ASP A 61 -26.98 -7.28 -14.96
CA ASP A 61 -27.74 -6.06 -15.32
C ASP A 61 -28.82 -5.66 -14.32
N TYR A 62 -29.27 -6.60 -13.48
CA TYR A 62 -30.22 -6.31 -12.39
C TYR A 62 -29.55 -5.72 -11.15
N VAL A 63 -28.21 -5.63 -11.11
CA VAL A 63 -27.47 -4.99 -10.02
C VAL A 63 -27.21 -3.53 -10.35
N GLY A 64 -27.72 -2.63 -9.50
CA GLY A 64 -27.52 -1.19 -9.60
C GLY A 64 -26.25 -0.70 -8.92
N PHE A 65 -25.94 -1.23 -7.74
CA PHE A 65 -24.73 -0.88 -7.00
C PHE A 65 -24.51 -1.82 -5.81
N VAL A 66 -23.29 -1.90 -5.27
CA VAL A 66 -23.00 -2.62 -4.02
C VAL A 66 -22.19 -1.72 -3.09
N TYR A 67 -22.60 -1.60 -1.83
CA TYR A 67 -21.88 -0.80 -0.84
C TYR A 67 -21.80 -1.49 0.52
N SER A 68 -20.80 -1.10 1.31
CA SER A 68 -20.65 -1.55 2.69
C SER A 68 -21.72 -0.96 3.60
N THR A 69 -22.53 -1.80 4.23
CA THR A 69 -23.64 -1.40 5.10
C THR A 69 -23.17 -0.68 6.36
N ASP A 70 -22.05 -1.12 6.93
CA ASP A 70 -21.53 -0.67 8.23
C ASP A 70 -20.09 -0.14 8.17
N GLY A 71 -19.53 0.02 6.97
CA GLY A 71 -18.13 0.38 6.73
C GLY A 71 -17.17 -0.81 6.73
N SER A 72 -17.63 -2.03 6.99
CA SER A 72 -16.85 -3.26 6.84
C SER A 72 -17.04 -3.92 5.47
N THR A 73 -16.06 -4.69 5.03
CA THR A 73 -16.18 -5.52 3.83
C THR A 73 -17.10 -6.73 4.02
N ASN A 74 -17.50 -7.03 5.25
CA ASN A 74 -18.24 -8.25 5.58
C ASN A 74 -19.77 -8.08 5.52
N ASN A 75 -20.26 -6.85 5.55
CA ASN A 75 -21.67 -6.53 5.45
C ASN A 75 -21.90 -5.66 4.22
N LEU A 76 -22.53 -6.24 3.20
CA LEU A 76 -22.76 -5.61 1.92
C LEU A 76 -24.26 -5.48 1.65
N THR A 77 -24.64 -4.31 1.17
CA THR A 77 -25.97 -4.07 0.60
C THR A 77 -25.87 -4.09 -0.92
N VAL A 78 -26.65 -4.96 -1.55
CA VAL A 78 -26.81 -4.99 -3.01
C VAL A 78 -28.06 -4.21 -3.38
N LEU A 79 -27.90 -3.15 -4.17
CA LEU A 79 -29.01 -2.40 -4.73
C LEU A 79 -29.45 -3.04 -6.05
N LEU A 80 -30.72 -3.38 -6.16
CA LEU A 80 -31.31 -4.09 -7.28
C LEU A 80 -32.25 -3.20 -8.09
N VAL A 81 -32.24 -3.38 -9.41
CA VAL A 81 -33.07 -2.61 -10.34
C VAL A 81 -34.41 -3.31 -10.53
N ALA A 82 -35.50 -2.63 -10.14
CA ALA A 82 -36.87 -3.07 -10.36
C ALA A 82 -37.15 -4.54 -9.94
N ASP A 83 -36.57 -4.97 -8.81
CA ASP A 83 -36.71 -6.35 -8.35
C ASP A 83 -38.10 -6.63 -7.73
N ASP A 84 -38.65 -7.79 -8.08
CA ASP A 84 -39.88 -8.35 -7.52
C ASP A 84 -39.62 -9.44 -6.46
N GLY A 85 -38.34 -9.64 -6.11
CA GLY A 85 -37.82 -10.66 -5.20
C GLY A 85 -37.08 -11.78 -5.93
N THR A 86 -37.21 -11.88 -7.26
CA THR A 86 -36.53 -12.93 -8.04
C THR A 86 -35.01 -12.77 -8.02
N ALA A 87 -34.49 -11.54 -8.12
CA ALA A 87 -33.05 -11.31 -8.11
C ALA A 87 -32.45 -11.50 -6.72
N GLU A 88 -33.17 -11.14 -5.65
CA GLU A 88 -32.78 -11.48 -4.27
C GLU A 88 -32.61 -12.99 -4.09
N ASP A 89 -33.60 -13.79 -4.50
CA ASP A 89 -33.57 -15.24 -4.38
C ASP A 89 -32.45 -15.86 -5.22
N GLN A 90 -32.23 -15.36 -6.43
CA GLN A 90 -31.12 -15.78 -7.29
C GLN A 90 -29.77 -15.52 -6.60
N ILE A 91 -29.56 -14.33 -6.03
CA ILE A 91 -28.33 -14.00 -5.30
C ILE A 91 -28.15 -14.91 -4.10
N ARG A 92 -29.18 -15.10 -3.27
CA ARG A 92 -29.11 -16.00 -2.10
C ARG A 92 -28.76 -17.43 -2.51
N SER A 93 -29.31 -17.92 -3.62
CA SER A 93 -29.02 -19.27 -4.11
C SER A 93 -27.56 -19.45 -4.51
N MET A 94 -26.85 -18.38 -4.88
CA MET A 94 -25.43 -18.42 -5.23
C MET A 94 -24.50 -18.47 -4.01
N LEU A 95 -25.04 -18.33 -2.79
CA LEU A 95 -24.23 -18.22 -1.57
C LEU A 95 -24.35 -19.46 -0.69
N ILE A 96 -23.21 -19.92 -0.16
CA ILE A 96 -23.18 -20.89 0.96
C ILE A 96 -23.72 -20.23 2.23
N SER A 97 -23.41 -18.96 2.44
CA SER A 97 -23.87 -18.15 3.56
C SER A 97 -24.35 -16.78 3.09
N ASP A 98 -25.58 -16.42 3.45
CA ASP A 98 -26.17 -15.10 3.21
C ASP A 98 -25.96 -14.14 4.39
N SER A 99 -25.13 -14.51 5.36
CA SER A 99 -24.76 -13.63 6.47
C SER A 99 -24.09 -12.35 5.95
N GLY A 100 -24.56 -11.21 6.42
CA GLY A 100 -24.05 -9.89 6.02
C GLY A 100 -24.58 -9.39 4.67
N LEU A 101 -25.44 -10.14 3.99
CA LEU A 101 -26.14 -9.68 2.80
C LEU A 101 -27.41 -8.92 3.18
N SER A 102 -27.57 -7.74 2.61
CA SER A 102 -28.82 -6.97 2.63
C SER A 102 -29.14 -6.46 1.22
N PHE A 103 -30.39 -6.06 1.02
CA PHE A 103 -30.87 -5.57 -0.27
C PHE A 103 -31.49 -4.18 -0.17
N GLY A 104 -31.45 -3.46 -1.28
CA GLY A 104 -32.17 -2.21 -1.48
C GLY A 104 -32.51 -2.00 -2.95
N SER A 105 -33.13 -0.88 -3.26
CA SER A 105 -33.54 -0.53 -4.62
C SER A 105 -32.56 0.42 -5.30
N ALA A 106 -32.37 0.24 -6.60
CA ALA A 106 -31.71 1.19 -7.49
C ALA A 106 -32.62 1.53 -8.67
N LYS A 107 -32.55 2.79 -9.13
CA LYS A 107 -33.24 3.22 -10.34
C LYS A 107 -32.55 2.77 -11.63
N TYR A 108 -31.23 2.64 -11.60
CA TYR A 108 -30.36 2.37 -12.76
C TYR A 108 -29.41 1.20 -12.47
N SER A 109 -29.06 0.45 -13.50
CA SER A 109 -28.07 -0.63 -13.37
C SER A 109 -26.65 -0.06 -13.34
N TYR A 110 -25.73 -0.76 -12.69
CA TYR A 110 -24.32 -0.34 -12.67
C TYR A 110 -23.73 -0.33 -14.08
N ASN A 111 -24.07 -1.34 -14.89
CA ASN A 111 -23.59 -1.48 -16.27
C ASN A 111 -24.07 -0.34 -17.18
N GLU A 112 -25.33 0.09 -17.04
CA GLU A 112 -25.86 1.25 -17.76
C GLU A 112 -25.08 2.52 -17.42
N LEU A 113 -24.85 2.78 -16.14
CA LEU A 113 -24.08 3.95 -15.69
C LEU A 113 -22.62 3.88 -16.15
N MET A 114 -22.01 2.69 -16.13
CA MET A 114 -20.65 2.48 -16.59
C MET A 114 -20.51 2.69 -18.11
N ALA A 115 -21.52 2.29 -18.89
CA ALA A 115 -21.55 2.56 -20.34
C ALA A 115 -21.58 4.07 -20.62
N ILE A 116 -22.45 4.81 -19.92
CA ILE A 116 -22.52 6.28 -20.01
C ILE A 116 -21.20 6.93 -19.58
N SER A 117 -20.59 6.45 -18.49
CA SER A 117 -19.28 6.93 -18.05
C SER A 117 -18.21 6.73 -19.12
N LYS A 118 -18.19 5.58 -19.81
CA LYS A 118 -17.23 5.33 -20.89
C LYS A 118 -17.46 6.26 -22.09
N GLU A 119 -18.72 6.47 -22.46
CA GLU A 119 -19.10 7.41 -23.52
C GLU A 119 -18.61 8.83 -23.18
N ILE A 120 -18.95 9.33 -21.99
CA ILE A 120 -18.52 10.67 -21.52
C ILE A 120 -16.98 10.79 -21.51
N SER A 121 -16.29 9.75 -21.01
CA SER A 121 -14.83 9.72 -20.99
C SER A 121 -14.25 9.91 -22.40
N SER A 122 -14.74 9.14 -23.37
CA SER A 122 -14.22 9.15 -24.74
C SER A 122 -14.55 10.43 -25.52
N GLU A 123 -15.75 10.99 -25.32
CA GLU A 123 -16.21 12.10 -26.14
C GLU A 123 -15.78 13.47 -25.59
N TYR A 124 -15.64 13.61 -24.26
CA TYR A 124 -15.47 14.92 -23.62
C TYR A 124 -14.16 15.07 -22.85
N LEU A 125 -13.67 14.01 -22.19
CA LEU A 125 -12.58 14.13 -21.22
C LEU A 125 -11.19 14.04 -21.83
N GLU A 126 -10.95 13.09 -22.75
CA GLU A 126 -9.60 12.76 -23.24
C GLU A 126 -8.84 13.97 -23.82
N ASN A 127 -9.55 15.05 -24.19
CA ASN A 127 -8.98 16.26 -24.76
C ASN A 127 -9.26 17.54 -23.95
N ASN A 128 -9.86 17.46 -22.76
CA ASN A 128 -10.28 18.64 -22.01
C ASN A 128 -9.77 18.64 -20.56
N LYS A 129 -8.82 19.56 -20.29
CA LYS A 129 -8.18 19.74 -18.98
C LYS A 129 -9.07 20.37 -17.90
N LEU A 130 -10.30 20.76 -18.26
CA LEU A 130 -11.27 21.35 -17.34
C LEU A 130 -12.19 20.29 -16.69
N PHE A 131 -11.96 19.01 -16.99
CA PHE A 131 -12.55 17.88 -16.28
C PHE A 131 -11.56 17.34 -15.26
N TYR A 132 -12.00 17.18 -14.02
CA TYR A 132 -11.17 16.77 -12.89
C TYR A 132 -11.48 15.36 -12.39
N GLY A 133 -12.69 14.86 -12.66
CA GLY A 133 -13.11 13.54 -12.22
C GLY A 133 -14.29 13.00 -13.01
N LEU A 134 -14.32 11.68 -13.15
CA LEU A 134 -15.44 10.94 -13.72
C LEU A 134 -15.50 9.57 -13.07
N GLY A 135 -16.67 9.17 -12.59
CA GLY A 135 -16.87 7.86 -12.01
C GLY A 135 -18.34 7.51 -11.81
N VAL A 136 -18.59 6.26 -11.42
CA VAL A 136 -19.92 5.78 -11.03
C VAL A 136 -19.93 5.61 -9.52
N GLY A 137 -20.84 6.31 -8.84
CA GLY A 137 -20.89 6.27 -7.38
C GLY A 137 -22.03 7.11 -6.82
N TRP A 138 -22.03 7.27 -5.49
CA TRP A 138 -23.06 8.03 -4.78
C TRP A 138 -22.41 9.15 -3.95
N GLY A 139 -23.03 10.33 -3.95
CA GLY A 139 -22.52 11.51 -3.25
C GLY A 139 -21.41 12.25 -3.99
N GLY A 140 -21.43 13.58 -3.94
CA GLY A 140 -20.32 14.42 -4.38
C GLY A 140 -19.19 14.42 -3.35
N VAL A 141 -18.00 14.86 -3.75
CA VAL A 141 -16.85 15.03 -2.86
C VAL A 141 -17.18 16.11 -1.81
N GLY A 142 -17.45 15.72 -0.56
CA GLY A 142 -17.75 16.66 0.54
C GLY A 142 -18.53 16.09 1.73
N ASP A 143 -18.77 16.95 2.74
CA ASP A 143 -19.27 16.57 4.08
C ASP A 143 -20.82 16.59 4.24
N GLY A 144 -21.68 16.70 3.21
CA GLY A 144 -23.09 16.89 3.58
C GLY A 144 -24.23 17.05 2.58
N GLU A 145 -24.38 16.16 1.60
CA GLU A 145 -25.74 15.83 1.14
C GLU A 145 -25.95 14.30 1.14
N PRO A 146 -27.18 13.82 1.45
CA PRO A 146 -27.50 12.41 1.23
C PRO A 146 -27.22 12.09 -0.25
N GLY A 147 -26.64 10.92 -0.53
CA GLY A 147 -26.46 10.48 -1.90
C GLY A 147 -27.80 10.30 -2.62
N PHE A 148 -27.80 9.65 -3.77
CA PHE A 148 -28.99 9.65 -4.61
C PHE A 148 -30.01 8.60 -4.15
N GLY A 149 -31.28 8.86 -4.45
CA GLY A 149 -32.37 7.91 -4.17
C GLY A 149 -32.82 7.84 -2.73
N ASP A 150 -33.81 6.99 -2.47
CA ASP A 150 -34.41 6.83 -1.14
C ASP A 150 -33.42 6.27 -0.10
N SER A 151 -32.45 5.48 -0.56
CA SER A 151 -31.36 4.94 0.28
C SER A 151 -30.28 5.98 0.59
N GLY A 152 -30.22 7.08 -0.15
CA GLY A 152 -29.08 7.99 -0.14
C GLY A 152 -27.78 7.36 -0.65
N ARG A 153 -27.85 6.19 -1.31
CA ARG A 153 -26.72 5.37 -1.75
C ARG A 153 -26.89 4.84 -3.18
N GLU A 154 -27.91 5.29 -3.92
CA GLU A 154 -28.01 4.94 -5.34
C GLU A 154 -26.87 5.57 -6.13
N ALA A 155 -26.32 4.82 -7.08
CA ALA A 155 -25.27 5.32 -7.94
C ALA A 155 -25.80 6.24 -9.04
N ARG A 156 -24.96 7.20 -9.44
CA ARG A 156 -25.06 8.04 -10.63
C ARG A 156 -23.67 8.13 -11.27
N VAL A 157 -23.61 8.56 -12.52
CA VAL A 157 -22.35 9.01 -13.11
C VAL A 157 -22.05 10.40 -12.55
N VAL A 158 -20.94 10.53 -11.86
CA VAL A 158 -20.46 11.76 -11.24
C VAL A 158 -19.36 12.34 -12.12
N VAL A 159 -19.53 13.60 -12.53
CA VAL A 159 -18.55 14.33 -13.33
C VAL A 159 -18.11 15.57 -12.56
N GLU A 160 -16.82 15.72 -12.32
CA GLU A 160 -16.24 16.88 -11.69
C GLU A 160 -15.58 17.78 -12.74
N VAL A 161 -15.93 19.05 -12.73
CA VAL A 161 -15.46 20.02 -13.73
C VAL A 161 -15.08 21.35 -13.09
N ASP A 162 -14.26 22.11 -13.80
CA ASP A 162 -13.93 23.49 -13.45
C ASP A 162 -15.18 24.39 -13.45
N SER A 163 -15.21 25.34 -12.51
CA SER A 163 -16.31 26.28 -12.35
C SER A 163 -16.65 27.06 -13.64
N SER A 164 -15.68 27.28 -14.53
CA SER A 164 -15.90 27.99 -15.79
C SER A 164 -16.78 27.24 -16.79
N ILE A 165 -16.83 25.91 -16.71
CA ILE A 165 -17.63 25.06 -17.61
C ILE A 165 -18.79 24.34 -16.89
N PHE A 166 -18.86 24.45 -15.56
CA PHE A 166 -19.88 23.81 -14.73
C PHE A 166 -21.32 24.03 -15.23
N ALA A 167 -21.72 25.28 -15.48
CA ALA A 167 -23.09 25.59 -15.89
C ALA A 167 -23.44 25.04 -17.28
N GLU A 168 -22.48 25.06 -18.21
CA GLU A 168 -22.64 24.54 -19.57
C GLU A 168 -22.84 23.02 -19.54
N TYR A 169 -21.94 22.29 -18.87
CA TYR A 169 -21.98 20.83 -18.82
C TYR A 169 -23.07 20.28 -17.94
N THR A 170 -23.46 21.00 -16.88
CA THR A 170 -24.66 20.65 -16.10
C THR A 170 -25.90 20.65 -17.00
N LYS A 171 -26.05 21.67 -17.85
CA LYS A 171 -27.19 21.74 -18.78
C LYS A 171 -27.09 20.67 -19.86
N LEU A 172 -25.92 20.51 -20.48
CA LEU A 172 -25.68 19.54 -21.54
C LEU A 172 -25.98 18.10 -21.07
N PHE A 173 -25.38 17.67 -19.96
CA PHE A 173 -25.57 16.30 -19.48
C PHE A 173 -26.95 16.08 -18.89
N LYS A 174 -27.63 17.12 -18.39
CA LYS A 174 -29.04 17.02 -18.03
C LYS A 174 -29.93 16.75 -19.24
N GLU A 175 -29.63 17.34 -20.39
CA GLU A 175 -30.36 17.13 -21.64
C GLU A 175 -30.09 15.76 -22.25
N LEU A 176 -28.83 15.31 -22.25
CA LEU A 176 -28.42 14.04 -22.84
C LEU A 176 -28.79 12.82 -21.97
N TYR A 177 -28.48 12.89 -20.68
CA TYR A 177 -28.52 11.72 -19.78
C TYR A 177 -29.53 11.85 -18.65
N GLY A 178 -30.20 12.99 -18.54
CA GLY A 178 -31.23 13.22 -17.52
C GLY A 178 -30.65 13.26 -16.12
N ASP A 179 -31.22 12.50 -15.20
CA ASP A 179 -30.77 12.37 -13.81
C ASP A 179 -29.75 11.24 -13.59
N LYS A 180 -29.28 10.56 -14.65
CA LYS A 180 -28.23 9.54 -14.56
C LYS A 180 -26.84 10.12 -14.33
N VAL A 181 -26.62 11.34 -14.82
CA VAL A 181 -25.35 12.07 -14.73
C VAL A 181 -25.55 13.30 -13.85
N VAL A 182 -24.62 13.51 -12.93
CA VAL A 182 -24.59 14.66 -12.03
C VAL A 182 -23.22 15.32 -12.15
N VAL A 183 -23.23 16.64 -12.34
CA VAL A 183 -22.02 17.45 -12.47
C VAL A 183 -21.77 18.15 -11.14
N PHE A 184 -20.51 18.16 -10.70
CA PHE A 184 -20.03 18.89 -9.55
C PHE A 184 -19.00 19.93 -9.97
N ASP A 185 -19.10 21.10 -9.34
CA ASP A 185 -18.08 22.12 -9.39
C ASP A 185 -16.93 21.69 -8.47
N SER A 186 -15.74 21.56 -9.04
CA SER A 186 -14.55 21.07 -8.34
C SER A 186 -13.34 21.91 -8.77
N GLU A 187 -12.29 21.90 -7.95
CA GLU A 187 -11.02 22.56 -8.28
C GLU A 187 -10.04 21.54 -8.87
N ALA A 188 -9.10 22.02 -9.69
CA ALA A 188 -8.05 21.16 -10.22
C ALA A 188 -7.32 20.47 -9.06
N PHE A 189 -7.21 19.14 -9.12
CA PHE A 189 -6.37 18.40 -8.19
C PHE A 189 -4.94 18.94 -8.28
N VAL A 190 -4.47 19.58 -7.20
CA VAL A 190 -3.07 19.98 -7.08
C VAL A 190 -2.28 18.72 -6.81
N ASP A 191 -1.52 18.26 -7.79
CA ASP A 191 -0.58 17.16 -7.59
C ASP A 191 0.50 17.61 -6.60
N GLU A 192 0.52 17.05 -5.39
CA GLU A 192 1.55 17.32 -4.39
C GLU A 192 2.95 16.87 -4.86
N SER A 193 3.06 16.09 -5.95
CA SER A 193 4.34 15.71 -6.56
C SER A 193 5.15 16.92 -7.04
N ASP A 194 4.50 17.98 -7.54
CA ASP A 194 5.13 19.23 -7.96
C ASP A 194 5.67 20.05 -6.76
N ILE A 195 5.09 19.87 -5.57
CA ILE A 195 5.55 20.52 -4.34
C ILE A 195 6.78 19.79 -3.76
N ALA A 196 6.91 18.49 -4.01
CA ALA A 196 8.03 17.67 -3.53
C ALA A 196 9.32 17.90 -4.33
N GLU A 197 9.23 18.20 -5.63
CA GLU A 197 10.41 18.38 -6.50
C GLU A 197 11.22 19.64 -6.13
N ALA A 198 10.55 20.72 -5.70
CA ALA A 198 11.21 21.94 -5.25
C ALA A 198 11.94 21.80 -3.89
N LYS A 199 11.56 20.82 -3.05
CA LYS A 199 12.12 20.66 -1.70
C LYS A 199 13.29 19.67 -1.63
N ASN A 200 13.29 18.65 -2.50
CA ASN A 200 14.30 17.58 -2.47
C ASN A 200 15.62 17.93 -3.17
N THR A 201 15.64 18.91 -4.07
CA THR A 201 16.89 19.40 -4.69
C THR A 201 17.79 20.13 -3.68
N SER A 202 17.22 20.76 -2.65
CA SER A 202 17.98 21.41 -1.57
C SER A 202 18.56 20.42 -0.56
N LEU A 203 17.87 19.32 -0.27
CA LEU A 203 18.28 18.35 0.76
C LEU A 203 19.34 17.35 0.25
N LEU A 204 19.32 17.02 -1.05
CA LEU A 204 20.34 16.16 -1.68
C LEU A 204 21.76 16.74 -1.59
N TRP A 205 21.91 18.08 -1.61
CA TRP A 205 23.20 18.75 -1.44
C TRP A 205 23.82 18.57 -0.04
N LEU A 206 23.00 18.28 0.99
CA LEU A 206 23.47 18.03 2.35
C LEU A 206 23.93 16.58 2.59
N LEU A 207 23.57 15.63 1.72
CA LEU A 207 24.00 14.23 1.85
C LEU A 207 25.46 13.99 1.42
N ILE A 208 25.99 14.84 0.53
CA ILE A 208 27.38 14.76 0.06
C ILE A 208 28.40 14.93 1.22
N PRO A 209 28.30 15.94 2.11
CA PRO A 209 29.21 16.07 3.25
C PRO A 209 29.01 14.98 4.32
N VAL A 210 27.79 14.47 4.51
CA VAL A 210 27.51 13.40 5.49
C VAL A 210 28.15 12.06 5.06
N MET A 211 28.09 11.71 3.78
CA MET A 211 28.76 10.51 3.24
C MET A 211 30.29 10.59 3.39
N LEU A 212 30.89 11.77 3.18
CA LEU A 212 32.32 11.99 3.40
C LEU A 212 32.71 11.81 4.88
N LEU A 213 31.91 12.30 5.82
CA LEU A 213 32.16 12.16 7.25
C LEU A 213 32.04 10.70 7.72
N VAL A 214 31.07 9.94 7.21
CA VAL A 214 30.93 8.51 7.52
C VAL A 214 32.12 7.71 6.95
N GLY A 215 32.57 8.02 5.73
CA GLY A 215 33.74 7.37 5.13
C GLY A 215 35.03 7.58 5.95
N VAL A 216 35.27 8.82 6.42
CA VAL A 216 36.43 9.12 7.28
C VAL A 216 36.32 8.43 8.64
N GLY A 217 35.13 8.36 9.23
CA GLY A 217 34.87 7.67 10.50
C GLY A 217 35.16 6.16 10.43
N ILE A 218 34.75 5.49 9.34
CA ILE A 218 35.00 4.06 9.14
C ILE A 218 36.51 3.79 8.98
N ILE A 219 37.23 4.60 8.20
CA ILE A 219 38.68 4.44 8.01
C ILE A 219 39.44 4.65 9.33
N PHE A 220 39.04 5.65 10.13
CA PHE A 220 39.65 5.90 11.44
C PHE A 220 39.37 4.75 12.42
N ALA A 221 38.14 4.24 12.47
CA ALA A 221 37.78 3.11 13.32
C ALA A 221 38.56 1.83 12.97
N ILE A 222 38.77 1.55 11.68
CA ILE A 222 39.57 0.39 11.24
C ILE A 222 41.04 0.58 11.64
N ARG A 223 41.63 1.77 11.48
CA ARG A 223 43.03 2.02 11.87
C ARG A 223 43.27 1.93 13.38
N THR A 224 42.32 2.36 14.20
CA THR A 224 42.44 2.26 15.68
C THR A 224 42.29 0.84 16.22
N LYS A 225 41.72 -0.10 15.46
CA LYS A 225 41.54 -1.50 15.86
C LYS A 225 42.66 -2.45 15.40
N LEU A 226 43.63 -1.98 14.63
CA LEU A 226 44.79 -2.78 14.23
C LEU A 226 45.82 -2.80 15.37
N VAL A 227 45.70 -3.79 16.26
CA VAL A 227 46.74 -4.12 17.24
C VAL A 227 47.93 -4.71 16.47
N PRO A 228 49.14 -4.11 16.52
CA PRO A 228 50.29 -4.67 15.83
C PRO A 228 50.65 -6.04 16.43
N ALA A 229 50.65 -7.08 15.59
CA ALA A 229 51.19 -8.37 15.97
C ALA A 229 52.72 -8.25 16.08
N LEU A 230 53.24 -8.35 17.30
CA LEU A 230 54.68 -8.37 17.56
C LEU A 230 55.15 -9.83 17.59
N GLN A 231 56.01 -10.22 16.64
CA GLN A 231 56.70 -11.51 16.65
C GLN A 231 57.98 -11.40 17.49
N THR A 232 58.25 -12.39 18.34
CA THR A 232 59.56 -12.52 19.00
C THR A 232 60.53 -13.26 18.08
N ALA A 233 61.84 -13.06 18.29
CA ALA A 233 62.92 -13.56 17.41
C ALA A 233 63.03 -15.10 17.30
N THR A 234 62.19 -15.86 17.99
CA THR A 234 62.07 -17.32 17.90
C THR A 234 60.78 -17.80 17.21
N GLY A 235 60.01 -16.89 16.59
CA GLY A 235 58.97 -17.24 15.62
C GLY A 235 57.62 -17.69 16.20
N SER A 236 57.36 -17.49 17.50
CA SER A 236 56.04 -17.75 18.10
C SER A 236 55.22 -16.47 18.27
N VAL A 237 53.95 -16.52 17.87
CA VAL A 237 52.98 -15.42 18.01
C VAL A 237 52.38 -15.48 19.41
N VAL A 238 52.72 -14.51 20.27
CA VAL A 238 52.13 -14.43 21.62
C VAL A 238 51.08 -13.32 21.62
N THR A 239 49.81 -13.73 21.69
CA THR A 239 48.69 -12.84 22.00
C THR A 239 48.61 -12.65 23.53
N LYS A 240 48.30 -11.43 23.96
CA LYS A 240 48.37 -10.95 25.36
C LYS A 240 47.22 -11.52 26.22
N THR A 241 47.10 -12.84 26.30
CA THR A 241 46.05 -13.54 27.06
C THR A 241 46.54 -14.90 27.53
N ALA A 242 47.42 -14.91 28.52
CA ALA A 242 47.58 -16.03 29.43
C ALA A 242 47.98 -15.48 30.81
N PRO A 243 47.24 -15.76 31.89
CA PRO A 243 47.67 -15.43 33.24
C PRO A 243 48.93 -16.23 33.57
N ILE A 244 50.03 -15.54 33.87
CA ILE A 244 51.30 -16.16 34.22
C ILE A 244 51.22 -16.56 35.69
N SER A 245 51.49 -17.82 36.04
CA SER A 245 51.37 -18.26 37.43
C SER A 245 52.51 -17.68 38.30
N ARG A 246 52.24 -17.39 39.58
CA ARG A 246 53.22 -16.86 40.56
C ARG A 246 54.54 -17.65 40.55
N LYS A 247 54.45 -18.97 40.40
CA LYS A 247 55.62 -19.86 40.33
C LYS A 247 56.51 -19.56 39.12
N GLN A 248 55.93 -19.30 37.95
CA GLN A 248 56.66 -18.95 36.73
C GLN A 248 57.29 -17.56 36.82
N THR A 249 56.63 -16.60 37.48
CA THR A 249 57.21 -15.27 37.73
C THR A 249 58.42 -15.36 38.66
N ILE A 250 58.31 -16.10 39.77
CA ILE A 250 59.44 -16.27 40.72
C ILE A 250 60.61 -17.01 40.04
N GLU A 251 60.33 -18.03 39.24
CA GLU A 251 61.34 -18.79 38.52
C GLU A 251 62.04 -17.95 37.45
N ALA A 252 61.32 -17.08 36.74
CA ALA A 252 61.90 -16.15 35.78
C ALA A 252 62.81 -15.09 36.43
N VAL A 253 62.45 -14.57 37.61
CA VAL A 253 63.31 -13.62 38.34
C VAL A 253 64.56 -14.33 38.89
N LYS A 254 64.43 -15.58 39.37
CA LYS A 254 65.58 -16.39 39.84
C LYS A 254 66.52 -16.80 38.71
N ASN A 255 65.98 -17.11 37.53
CA ASN A 255 66.75 -17.56 36.37
C ASN A 255 67.13 -16.41 35.41
N SER A 256 66.99 -15.16 35.84
CA SER A 256 67.42 -13.99 35.08
C SER A 256 68.94 -13.98 34.93
N GLU A 257 69.42 -13.87 33.68
CA GLU A 257 70.86 -13.79 33.32
C GLU A 257 71.58 -12.62 34.02
N VAL A 258 70.83 -11.61 34.48
CA VAL A 258 71.33 -10.52 35.31
C VAL A 258 70.67 -10.62 36.69
N SER A 259 71.46 -10.97 37.70
CA SER A 259 70.98 -11.08 39.08
C SER A 259 70.85 -9.69 39.72
N PRO A 260 69.64 -9.28 40.17
CA PRO A 260 69.45 -8.01 40.85
C PRO A 260 70.10 -8.01 42.25
N ARG A 261 70.40 -6.81 42.78
CA ARG A 261 70.91 -6.66 44.15
C ARG A 261 69.88 -7.21 45.14
N ALA A 262 70.35 -7.92 46.18
CA ALA A 262 69.50 -8.71 47.09
C ALA A 262 68.30 -7.93 47.64
N GLU A 263 68.50 -6.69 48.06
CA GLU A 263 67.42 -5.83 48.60
C GLU A 263 66.28 -5.57 47.60
N VAL A 264 66.61 -5.46 46.31
CA VAL A 264 65.61 -5.25 45.25
C VAL A 264 64.89 -6.56 44.95
N PHE A 265 65.62 -7.68 44.96
CA PHE A 265 65.04 -9.01 44.80
C PHE A 265 64.05 -9.34 45.91
N ASP A 266 64.41 -9.06 47.16
CA ASP A 266 63.55 -9.28 48.33
C ASP A 266 62.34 -8.33 48.35
N SER A 267 62.52 -7.10 47.87
CA SER A 267 61.40 -6.15 47.69
C SER A 267 60.39 -6.64 46.63
N ILE A 268 60.88 -7.23 45.54
CA ILE A 268 60.02 -7.80 44.50
C ILE A 268 59.27 -9.03 45.03
N LEU A 269 59.96 -9.94 45.72
CA LEU A 269 59.32 -11.12 46.32
C LEU A 269 58.25 -10.74 47.36
N SER A 270 58.56 -9.80 48.27
CA SER A 270 57.62 -9.37 49.30
C SER A 270 56.39 -8.63 48.76
N LYS A 271 56.51 -7.92 47.62
CA LYS A 271 55.35 -7.32 46.94
C LYS A 271 54.47 -8.37 46.27
N ILE A 272 55.07 -9.35 45.60
CA ILE A 272 54.34 -10.49 45.01
C ILE A 272 53.63 -11.30 46.11
N GLU A 273 54.15 -11.32 47.34
CA GLU A 273 53.52 -12.03 48.47
C GLU A 273 52.41 -11.21 49.18
N LYS A 274 52.41 -9.87 49.08
CA LYS A 274 51.39 -9.00 49.68
C LYS A 274 50.13 -8.81 48.84
N GLU A 275 50.18 -9.05 47.52
CA GLU A 275 49.00 -8.99 46.64
C GLU A 275 48.04 -10.20 46.80
N ASP A 276 48.30 -11.15 47.72
CA ASP A 276 47.49 -12.36 48.00
C ASP A 276 46.59 -12.27 49.27
N ILE A 277 46.37 -11.09 49.88
CA ILE A 277 45.49 -10.92 51.08
C ILE A 277 44.31 -9.92 50.85
N GLU A 278 44.05 -9.50 49.61
CA GLU A 278 42.78 -8.83 49.22
C GLU A 278 41.96 -9.67 48.23
#